data_AF-A0A943RCH9-F1
#
_entry.id   AF-A0A943RCH9-F1
#
_cell.length_a   1.000
_cell.length_b   1.000
_cell.length_c   1.000
_cell.angle_alpha   90.00
_cell.angle_beta   90.00
_cell.angle_gamma   90.00
#
_symmetry.space_group_name_H-M   'P 1'
#
loop_
_entity.id
_entity.type
_entity.pdbx_description
1 polymer ?
#
loop_
_entity_poly.entity_id
_entity_poly.type
_entity_poly.pdbx_seq_one_letter_code
_entity_poly.pdbx_strand_id
1 'polypeptide(L)' 'MAVKIRLRRMGAKKAPFYRIVVADSRYPRDGRFIEEIGTYDPMQEPSVVKVD' A
#
# COMPACT_ATOMS: atom_id res chain seq x y z
N MET A 1 20.20 -5.09 0.83
CA MET A 1 18.99 -5.92 0.74
C MET A 1 18.18 -5.60 1.98
N ALA A 2 17.03 -4.94 1.84
CA ALA A 2 16.26 -4.42 2.97
C ALA A 2 14.77 -4.54 2.68
N VAL A 3 14.04 -5.13 3.62
CA VAL A 3 12.58 -5.20 3.58
C VAL A 3 12.03 -3.88 4.11
N LYS A 4 11.04 -3.32 3.41
CA LYS A 4 10.37 -2.08 3.78
C LYS A 4 8.87 -2.27 3.71
N ILE A 5 8.17 -1.64 4.64
CA ILE A 5 6.72 -1.45 4.55
C ILE A 5 6.48 -0.24 3.66
N ARG A 6 5.63 -0.39 2.63
CA ARG A 6 5.34 0.68 1.67
C ARG A 6 3.89 0.64 1.20
N LEU A 7 3.43 1.78 0.69
CA LEU A 7 2.10 1.90 0.10
C LEU A 7 2.15 1.52 -1.39
N ARG A 8 1.39 0.50 -1.76
CA ARG A 8 1.11 0.16 -3.16
C ARG A 8 -0.09 0.96 -3.65
N ARG A 9 0.03 1.62 -4.80
CA ARG A 9 -1.07 2.44 -5.32
C ARG A 9 -2.06 1.57 -6.06
N MET A 10 -3.32 1.67 -5.66
CA MET A 10 -4.48 1.11 -6.30
C MET A 10 -5.51 2.22 -6.59
N GLY A 11 -6.62 1.84 -7.21
CA GLY A 11 -7.70 2.74 -7.56
C GLY A 11 -7.49 3.44 -8.91
N ALA A 12 -8.28 4.48 -9.16
CA ALA A 12 -8.34 5.16 -10.43
C ALA A 12 -7.73 6.57 -10.36
N LYS A 13 -7.67 7.25 -11.51
CA LYS A 13 -7.34 8.68 -11.57
C LYS A 13 -8.37 9.44 -10.71
N LYS A 14 -7.87 10.30 -9.81
CA LYS A 14 -8.66 11.04 -8.80
C LYS A 14 -9.37 10.17 -7.72
N ALA A 15 -9.13 8.87 -7.69
CA ALA A 15 -9.63 7.97 -6.65
C ALA A 15 -8.47 7.13 -6.07
N PRO A 16 -7.59 7.73 -5.24
CA PRO A 16 -6.51 7.00 -4.57
C PRO A 16 -7.00 5.94 -3.60
N PHE A 17 -6.53 4.71 -3.76
CA PHE A 17 -6.59 3.67 -2.75
C PHE A 17 -5.20 3.07 -2.54
N TYR A 18 -4.84 2.70 -1.33
CA TYR A 18 -3.51 2.16 -1.04
C TYR A 18 -3.60 0.83 -0.29
N ARG A 19 -2.70 -0.10 -0.64
CA ARG A 19 -2.45 -1.30 0.14
C ARG A 19 -1.14 -1.14 0.88
N ILE A 20 -1.12 -1.50 2.16
CA ILE A 20 0.08 -1.49 2.99
C ILE A 20 0.73 -2.85 2.77
N VAL A 21 1.90 -2.86 2.12
CA VAL A 21 2.60 -4.09 1.73
C VAL A 21 4.02 -4.12 2.26
N VAL A 22 4.48 -5.32 2.61
CA VAL A 22 5.86 -5.61 2.97
C VAL A 22 6.60 -6.07 1.71
N ALA A 23 7.65 -5.37 1.30
CA ALA A 23 8.40 -5.70 0.09
C ALA A 23 9.90 -5.38 0.22
N ASP A 24 10.73 -6.11 -0.52
CA ASP A 24 12.14 -5.73 -0.69
C ASP A 24 12.24 -4.41 -1.45
N SER A 25 13.14 -3.53 -1.01
CA SER A 25 13.33 -2.19 -1.56
C SER A 25 13.65 -2.14 -3.06
N ARG A 26 14.16 -3.23 -3.64
CA ARG A 26 14.56 -3.31 -5.06
C ARG A 26 13.37 -3.49 -6.01
N TYR A 27 12.25 -4.01 -5.52
CA TYR A 27 11.10 -4.26 -6.39
C TYR A 27 10.36 -2.96 -6.72
N PRO A 28 9.76 -2.81 -7.92
CA PRO A 28 8.99 -1.63 -8.28
C PRO A 28 7.76 -1.48 -7.38
N ARG A 29 7.24 -0.25 -7.23
CA ARG A 29 6.17 0.10 -6.27
C ARG A 29 4.96 -0.85 -6.31
N ASP A 30 4.46 -1.13 -7.52
CA ASP A 30 3.25 -1.94 -7.72
C ASP A 30 3.54 -3.38 -8.18
N GLY A 31 4.81 -3.80 -8.08
CA GLY A 31 5.26 -5.14 -8.49
C GLY A 31 5.15 -6.18 -7.37
N ARG A 32 6.10 -7.12 -7.35
CA ARG A 32 6.14 -8.22 -6.38
C ARG A 32 6.34 -7.69 -4.96
N PHE A 33 5.53 -8.22 -4.04
CA PHE A 33 5.62 -7.99 -2.60
C PHE A 33 5.61 -9.34 -1.88
N ILE A 34 5.97 -9.34 -0.60
CA ILE A 34 6.02 -10.53 0.25
C ILE A 34 4.62 -10.80 0.81
N GLU A 35 4.06 -9.79 1.49
CA GLU A 35 2.76 -9.88 2.17
C GLU A 35 2.03 -8.53 2.16
N GLU A 36 0.70 -8.58 2.17
CA GLU A 36 -0.18 -7.42 2.36
C GLU A 36 -0.67 -7.43 3.82
N ILE A 37 -0.38 -6.36 4.56
CA ILE A 37 -0.66 -6.25 5.99
C ILE A 37 -1.81 -5.28 6.28
N GLY A 38 -2.39 -4.66 5.24
CA GLY A 38 -3.46 -3.71 5.45
C GLY A 38 -3.83 -2.86 4.25
N THR A 39 -4.74 -1.93 4.50
CA THR A 39 -5.28 -0.98 3.52
C THR A 39 -5.33 0.43 4.09
N TYR A 40 -5.20 1.40 3.20
CA TYR A 40 -5.30 2.81 3.50
C TYR A 40 -6.15 3.51 2.44
N ASP A 41 -7.23 4.13 2.89
CA ASP A 41 -8.17 4.88 2.08
C ASP A 41 -8.22 6.35 2.52
N PRO A 42 -7.54 7.25 1.78
CA PRO A 42 -7.55 8.68 2.06
C PRO A 42 -8.79 9.41 1.53
N MET A 43 -9.70 8.73 0.81
CA MET A 43 -10.91 9.38 0.26
C MET A 43 -12.05 9.49 1.28
N GLN A 44 -11.94 8.79 2.41
CA GLN A 44 -12.90 8.87 3.50
C GLN A 44 -12.47 9.92 4.53
N GLU A 45 -13.45 10.52 5.20
CA GLU A 45 -13.23 11.51 6.26
C GLU A 45 -13.92 11.00 7.54
N PRO A 46 -13.17 10.53 8.56
CA PRO A 46 -11.71 10.46 8.64
C PRO A 46 -11.09 9.37 7.73
N SER A 47 -9.81 9.55 7.37
CA SER A 47 -9.09 8.59 6.52
C SER A 47 -9.06 7.21 7.15
N VAL A 48 -9.45 6.19 6.39
CA VAL A 48 -9.57 4.82 6.90
C VAL A 48 -8.24 4.09 6.76
N VAL A 49 -7.74 3.58 7.88
CA VAL A 49 -6.56 2.71 7.93
C VAL A 49 -6.99 1.40 8.58
N LYS A 50 -6.72 0.27 7.91
CA LYS A 50 -6.96 -1.07 8.45
C LYS A 50 -5.65 -1.84 8.40
N VAL A 51 -5.19 -2.35 9.53
CA VAL A 51 -3.98 -3.16 9.67
C VAL A 51 -4.36 -4.40 10.46
N ASP A 52 -3.88 -5.56 10.02
CA ASP A 52 -3.95 -6.85 10.74
C ASP A 52 -2.59 -7.15 11.40
#